data_AF-A0A410G0X1-F1
#
_entry.id   AF-A0A410G0X1-F1
#
_cell.length_a   1.000
_cell.length_b   1.000
_cell.length_c   1.000
_cell.angle_alpha   90.00
_cell.angle_beta   90.00
_cell.angle_gamma   90.00
#
_symmetry.space_group_name_H-M   'P 1'
#
loop_
_entity.id
_entity.type
_entity.pdbx_description
1 polymer ?
#
loop_
_entity_poly.entity_id
_entity_poly.type
_entity_poly.pdbx_seq_one_letter_code
_entity_poly.pdbx_strand_id
1 'polypeptide(L)'
;MRKVVAAINMTLDGVFDHTAGLPDADIHKHYTELLDRSGVIMYGRKTFQLMEFWRSLLENPSEEKSMNDFALAIDKIPKIVFSKTLHNLDWITATIAKRDLKDEILELKKQSGKDILIGSRSLIMQLLNLNLIDDFQLCIYPVIAGKGLSLFENINERRILKLIRIKTFNSGAVLHYYAPKKLANSNYHSIFFVNSSINTVYKAITESIPEWWTKDFSGTANILKAEFTVRFGTTFKTMKVIELIPNEKVVWVCIDTLIDIPELKNKKEWKNTKIVLDLSEEKSNVKITLTHFGLTPEVACYQICKMGWESFLESLTKFLETGKGTPFKP
;
A
#
# COMPACT_ATOMS: atom_id res chain seq x y z
N MET A 1 -6.99 17.09 -8.10
CA MET A 1 -7.06 16.55 -6.73
C MET A 1 -5.78 16.93 -6.01
N ARG A 2 -5.87 17.50 -4.81
CA ARG A 2 -4.68 17.88 -4.02
C ARG A 2 -3.93 16.62 -3.59
N LYS A 3 -2.59 16.63 -3.67
CA LYS A 3 -1.79 15.51 -3.16
C LYS A 3 -1.45 15.69 -1.69
N VAL A 4 -1.34 14.58 -0.97
CA VAL A 4 -0.81 14.52 0.40
C VAL A 4 0.67 14.16 0.33
N VAL A 5 1.52 15.09 0.75
CA VAL A 5 2.97 14.99 0.65
C VAL A 5 3.57 14.91 2.05
N ALA A 6 4.14 13.76 2.39
CA ALA A 6 4.92 13.58 3.61
C ALA A 6 6.34 14.15 3.38
N ALA A 7 6.61 15.34 3.89
CA ALA A 7 7.88 16.02 3.73
C ALA A 7 8.57 16.15 5.08
N ILE A 8 9.68 15.42 5.24
CA ILE A 8 10.34 15.29 6.54
C ILE A 8 11.81 14.94 6.37
N ASN A 9 12.62 15.36 7.34
CA ASN A 9 14.01 14.98 7.40
C ASN A 9 14.27 13.82 8.38
N MET A 10 15.37 13.12 8.16
CA MET A 10 15.90 12.09 9.04
C MET A 10 17.42 11.99 8.91
N THR A 11 18.06 11.35 9.88
CA THR A 11 19.47 10.96 9.80
C THR A 11 19.65 9.67 8.98
N LEU A 12 20.90 9.30 8.69
CA LEU A 12 21.23 8.12 7.87
C LEU A 12 20.74 6.81 8.50
N ASP A 13 20.77 6.73 9.83
CA ASP A 13 20.27 5.61 10.63
C ASP A 13 18.74 5.65 10.89
N GLY A 14 18.01 6.55 10.21
CA GLY A 14 16.55 6.57 10.26
C GLY A 14 15.93 7.36 11.41
N VAL A 15 16.73 8.05 12.22
CA VAL A 15 16.19 8.85 13.32
C VAL A 15 15.52 10.11 12.77
N PHE A 16 14.25 10.27 13.14
CA PHE A 16 13.49 11.50 12.96
C PHE A 16 13.78 12.46 14.11
N ASP A 17 14.39 13.59 13.78
CA ASP A 17 14.50 14.75 14.65
C ASP A 17 14.75 15.99 13.79
N HIS A 18 13.92 17.02 13.97
CA HIS A 18 14.04 18.30 13.28
C HIS A 18 15.30 19.08 13.69
N THR A 19 15.97 18.67 14.76
CA THR A 19 17.20 19.30 15.30
C THR A 19 18.48 18.47 15.07
N ALA A 20 18.36 17.20 14.66
CA ALA A 20 19.52 16.35 14.43
C ALA A 20 20.21 16.59 13.07
N GLY A 21 19.52 17.26 12.15
CA GLY A 21 20.06 17.64 10.85
C GLY A 21 20.85 18.95 10.92
N LEU A 22 21.78 19.12 9.98
CA LEU A 22 22.48 20.38 9.76
C LEU A 22 22.05 20.93 8.39
N PRO A 23 20.91 21.65 8.32
CA PRO A 23 20.45 22.23 7.05
C PRO A 23 21.42 23.30 6.56
N ASP A 24 21.81 23.22 5.29
CA ASP A 24 22.51 24.29 4.60
C ASP A 24 21.51 25.25 3.92
N ALA A 25 22.05 26.32 3.32
CA ALA A 25 21.24 27.31 2.60
C ALA A 25 20.45 26.70 1.42
N ASP A 26 20.96 25.67 0.76
CA ASP A 26 20.28 25.01 -0.36
C ASP A 26 19.07 24.18 0.12
N ILE A 27 19.17 23.59 1.31
CA ILE A 27 18.07 22.88 1.98
C ILE A 27 17.00 23.86 2.44
N HIS A 28 17.37 24.97 3.09
CA HIS A 28 16.40 26.03 3.47
C HIS A 28 15.69 26.58 2.24
N LYS A 29 16.42 26.89 1.16
CA LYS A 29 15.84 27.32 -0.11
C LYS A 29 14.86 26.28 -0.66
N HIS A 30 15.23 25.00 -0.64
CA HIS A 30 14.36 23.94 -1.12
C HIS A 30 13.03 23.86 -0.37
N TYR A 31 13.06 23.89 0.96
CA TYR A 31 11.83 23.82 1.74
C TYR A 31 11.03 25.13 1.70
N THR A 32 11.68 26.28 1.54
CA THR A 32 11.00 27.56 1.25
C THR A 32 10.16 27.44 -0.02
N GLU A 33 10.77 26.98 -1.12
CA GLU A 33 10.06 26.73 -2.39
C GLU A 33 8.93 25.69 -2.24
N LEU A 34 9.13 24.67 -1.40
CA LEU A 34 8.10 23.67 -1.09
C LEU A 34 6.89 24.27 -0.37
N LEU A 35 7.13 25.15 0.61
CA LEU A 35 6.06 25.84 1.34
C LEU A 35 5.28 26.77 0.40
N ASP A 36 5.98 27.57 -0.41
CA ASP A 36 5.36 28.54 -1.33
C ASP A 36 4.44 27.87 -2.39
N ARG A 37 4.81 26.67 -2.84
CA ARG A 37 4.01 25.90 -3.81
C ARG A 37 2.93 25.02 -3.17
N SER A 38 2.84 24.99 -1.84
CA SER A 38 1.87 24.19 -1.11
C SER A 38 0.68 25.02 -0.62
N GLY A 39 -0.43 24.34 -0.33
CA GLY A 39 -1.67 25.02 0.07
C GLY A 39 -1.88 25.04 1.57
N VAL A 40 -1.38 24.03 2.29
CA VAL A 40 -1.49 23.90 3.74
C VAL A 40 -0.41 22.96 4.25
N ILE A 41 0.06 23.19 5.48
CA ILE A 41 0.91 22.24 6.20
C ILE A 41 0.24 21.78 7.50
N MET A 42 0.38 20.49 7.80
CA MET A 42 -0.24 19.88 8.97
C MET A 42 0.80 19.43 9.97
N TYR A 43 0.53 19.72 11.25
CA TYR A 43 1.40 19.38 12.37
C TYR A 43 0.65 18.71 13.51
N GLY A 44 1.32 17.79 14.19
CA GLY A 44 0.98 17.40 15.55
C GLY A 44 1.56 18.42 16.55
N ARG A 45 0.97 18.48 17.74
CA ARG A 45 1.36 19.40 18.83
C ARG A 45 2.86 19.64 18.99
N LYS A 46 3.66 18.58 19.17
CA LYS A 46 5.10 18.71 19.47
C LYS A 46 5.87 19.39 18.34
N THR A 47 5.60 19.03 17.09
CA THR A 47 6.25 19.67 15.94
C THR A 47 5.79 21.11 15.80
N PHE A 48 4.49 21.38 15.98
CA PHE A 48 3.98 22.76 15.92
C PHE A 48 4.72 23.68 16.89
N GLN A 49 4.84 23.27 18.15
CA GLN A 49 5.57 24.05 19.18
C GLN A 49 7.05 24.24 18.84
N LEU A 50 7.69 23.27 18.20
CA LEU A 50 9.07 23.42 17.74
C LEU A 50 9.20 24.44 16.60
N MET A 51 8.21 24.47 15.70
CA MET A 51 8.22 25.39 14.55
C MET A 51 8.01 26.85 14.96
N GLU A 52 7.55 27.14 16.17
CA GLU A 52 7.48 28.51 16.71
C GLU A 52 8.84 29.22 16.74
N PHE A 53 9.96 28.48 16.77
CA PHE A 53 11.31 29.03 16.62
C PHE A 53 11.41 30.00 15.42
N TRP A 54 10.80 29.65 14.29
CA TRP A 54 10.90 30.43 13.06
C TRP A 54 10.27 31.83 13.16
N ARG A 55 9.32 32.04 14.08
CA ARG A 55 8.74 33.36 14.30
C ARG A 55 9.71 34.33 14.94
N SER A 56 10.63 33.84 15.76
CA SER A 56 11.67 34.69 16.37
C SER A 56 12.54 35.38 15.31
N LEU A 57 12.71 34.74 14.14
CA LEU A 57 13.48 35.29 13.01
C LEU A 57 12.72 36.35 12.21
N LEU A 58 11.40 36.51 12.43
CA LEU A 58 10.63 37.61 11.84
C LEU A 58 10.88 38.92 12.57
N GLU A 59 11.10 38.85 13.88
CA GLU A 59 11.43 40.01 14.73
C GLU A 59 12.93 40.31 14.71
N ASN A 60 13.75 39.25 14.77
CA ASN A 60 15.21 39.33 14.80
C ASN A 60 15.81 38.46 13.69
N PRO A 61 15.91 38.99 12.45
CA PRO A 61 16.45 38.25 11.32
C PRO A 61 17.87 37.73 11.58
N SER A 62 18.14 36.50 11.14
CA SER A 62 19.48 35.90 11.13
C SER A 62 20.39 36.61 10.10
N GLU A 63 21.71 36.49 10.27
CA GLU A 63 22.68 36.88 9.23
C GLU A 63 22.51 36.00 7.97
N GLU A 64 22.00 34.78 8.12
CA GLU A 64 21.77 33.87 7.00
C GLU A 64 20.42 34.15 6.33
N LYS A 65 20.46 34.75 5.12
CA LYS A 65 19.27 35.07 4.32
C LYS A 65 18.33 33.85 4.12
N SER A 66 18.89 32.66 3.91
CA SER A 66 18.11 31.45 3.63
C SER A 66 17.17 31.08 4.80
N MET A 67 17.60 31.31 6.04
CA MET A 67 16.80 31.07 7.24
C MET A 67 15.65 32.07 7.34
N ASN A 68 15.90 33.33 7.00
CA ASN A 68 14.88 34.38 7.01
C ASN A 68 13.83 34.14 5.90
N ASP A 69 14.27 33.73 4.72
CA ASP A 69 13.37 33.37 3.61
C ASP A 69 12.45 32.20 4.03
N PHE A 70 13.01 31.19 4.69
CA PHE A 70 12.22 30.07 5.23
C PHE A 70 11.24 30.54 6.31
N ALA A 71 11.68 31.39 7.25
CA ALA A 71 10.83 31.95 8.29
C ALA A 71 9.61 32.68 7.71
N LEU A 72 9.81 33.48 6.67
CA LEU A 72 8.72 34.17 5.96
C LEU A 72 7.76 33.19 5.27
N ALA A 73 8.28 32.14 4.62
CA ALA A 73 7.46 31.16 3.93
C ALA A 73 6.63 30.31 4.90
N ILE A 74 7.25 29.86 6.01
CA ILE A 74 6.53 29.08 7.02
C ILE A 74 5.53 29.96 7.76
N ASP A 75 5.79 31.24 8.00
CA ASP A 75 4.81 32.15 8.60
C ASP A 75 3.54 32.28 7.73
N LYS A 76 3.73 32.46 6.43
CA LYS A 76 2.65 32.70 5.44
C LYS A 76 1.76 31.50 5.16
N ILE A 77 2.29 30.28 5.15
CA ILE A 77 1.49 29.09 4.78
C ILE A 77 0.41 28.80 5.84
N PRO A 78 -0.84 28.48 5.43
CA PRO A 78 -1.87 28.01 6.34
C PRO A 78 -1.44 26.72 7.07
N LYS A 79 -1.74 26.62 8.36
CA LYS A 79 -1.39 25.48 9.20
C LYS A 79 -2.62 24.86 9.85
N ILE A 80 -2.70 23.54 9.85
CA ILE A 80 -3.70 22.78 10.60
C ILE A 80 -3.00 21.95 11.67
N VAL A 81 -3.38 22.17 12.92
CA VAL A 81 -2.73 21.57 14.09
C VAL A 81 -3.65 20.51 14.71
N PHE A 82 -3.16 19.28 14.77
CA PHE A 82 -3.82 18.19 15.49
C PHE A 82 -3.30 18.17 16.94
N SER A 83 -4.15 18.63 17.85
CA SER A 83 -3.88 18.65 19.28
C SER A 83 -5.19 18.56 20.06
N LYS A 84 -5.16 17.90 21.21
CA LYS A 84 -6.26 17.90 22.19
C LYS A 84 -6.05 18.88 23.34
N THR A 85 -4.84 19.44 23.46
CA THR A 85 -4.40 20.23 24.62
C THR A 85 -3.95 21.64 24.25
N LEU A 86 -3.78 21.94 22.96
CA LEU A 86 -3.49 23.30 22.51
C LEU A 86 -4.81 23.94 22.12
N HIS A 87 -5.07 25.11 22.69
CA HIS A 87 -6.27 25.91 22.41
C HIS A 87 -5.92 27.28 21.83
N ASN A 88 -4.76 27.82 22.18
CA ASN A 88 -4.23 29.07 21.64
C ASN A 88 -3.07 28.74 20.71
N LEU A 89 -3.06 29.37 19.54
CA LEU A 89 -2.02 29.25 18.52
C LEU A 89 -1.50 30.66 18.27
N ASP A 90 -0.20 30.85 18.38
CA ASP A 90 0.38 32.18 18.26
C ASP A 90 0.59 32.59 16.79
N TRP A 91 0.53 31.63 15.86
CA TRP A 91 0.42 31.89 14.43
C TRP A 91 -1.01 32.20 14.00
N ILE A 92 -1.22 33.40 13.43
CA ILE A 92 -2.51 33.80 12.82
C ILE A 92 -2.91 32.86 11.68
N THR A 93 -1.94 32.31 10.95
CA THR A 93 -2.17 31.35 9.86
C THR A 93 -2.45 29.93 10.33
N ALA A 94 -2.45 29.67 11.64
CA ALA A 94 -2.66 28.35 12.22
C ALA A 94 -4.07 28.18 12.80
N THR A 95 -4.63 26.98 12.63
CA THR A 95 -5.94 26.59 13.20
C THR A 95 -5.88 25.20 13.81
N ILE A 96 -6.69 24.95 14.84
CA ILE A 96 -6.89 23.60 15.38
C ILE A 96 -7.77 22.79 14.42
N ALA A 97 -7.39 21.55 14.15
CA ALA A 97 -8.16 20.64 13.33
C ALA A 97 -9.58 20.44 13.90
N LYS A 98 -10.60 20.54 13.04
CA LYS A 98 -12.02 20.39 13.43
C LYS A 98 -12.50 18.94 13.39
N ARG A 99 -11.76 18.06 12.73
CA ARG A 99 -12.08 16.66 12.51
C ARG A 99 -10.90 15.79 12.91
N ASP A 100 -11.11 14.48 12.88
CA ASP A 100 -9.99 13.55 12.91
C ASP A 100 -9.12 13.69 11.64
N LEU A 101 -7.92 13.11 11.71
CA LEU A 101 -6.91 13.23 10.66
C LEU A 101 -7.38 12.66 9.31
N LYS A 102 -8.12 11.55 9.32
CA LYS A 102 -8.58 10.88 8.10
C LYS A 102 -9.60 11.77 7.39
N ASP A 103 -10.60 12.23 8.13
CA ASP A 103 -11.70 13.00 7.57
C ASP A 103 -11.24 14.38 7.12
N GLU A 104 -10.33 15.02 7.85
CA GLU A 104 -9.77 16.30 7.45
C GLU A 104 -8.98 16.19 6.13
N ILE A 105 -8.17 15.14 5.96
CA ILE A 105 -7.45 14.88 4.71
C ILE A 105 -8.43 14.60 3.55
N LEU A 106 -9.42 13.73 3.77
CA LEU A 106 -10.40 13.39 2.73
C LEU A 106 -11.19 14.61 2.29
N GLU A 107 -11.54 15.50 3.20
CA GLU A 107 -12.23 16.74 2.88
C GLU A 107 -11.33 17.71 2.11
N LEU A 108 -10.08 17.90 2.54
CA LEU A 108 -9.12 18.73 1.81
C LEU A 108 -8.86 18.20 0.40
N LYS A 109 -8.75 16.89 0.19
CA LYS A 109 -8.52 16.29 -1.14
C LYS A 109 -9.65 16.57 -2.13
N LYS A 110 -10.90 16.78 -1.67
CA LYS A 110 -12.05 17.14 -2.53
C LYS A 110 -11.95 18.58 -3.05
N GLN A 111 -11.29 19.46 -2.31
CA GLN A 111 -11.16 20.88 -2.68
C GLN A 111 -10.14 21.04 -3.82
N SER A 112 -10.35 22.03 -4.68
CA SER A 112 -9.32 22.49 -5.62
C SER A 112 -8.21 23.23 -4.88
N GLY A 113 -6.95 23.07 -5.29
CA GLY A 113 -5.84 23.83 -4.72
C GLY A 113 -4.49 23.14 -4.85
N LYS A 114 -3.51 23.73 -4.16
CA LYS A 114 -2.13 23.24 -4.03
C LYS A 114 -2.02 22.07 -3.05
N ASP A 115 -0.89 21.38 -3.03
CA ASP A 115 -0.69 20.18 -2.21
C ASP A 115 -0.83 20.41 -0.69
N ILE A 116 -1.03 19.31 0.03
CA ILE A 116 -1.18 19.23 1.49
C ILE A 116 0.12 18.64 2.05
N LEU A 117 0.88 19.42 2.82
CA LEU A 117 2.12 18.96 3.44
C LEU A 117 1.87 18.36 4.82
N ILE A 118 2.58 17.27 5.13
CA ILE A 118 2.57 16.65 6.46
C ILE A 118 3.98 16.74 7.03
N GLY A 119 4.16 17.57 8.06
CA GLY A 119 5.48 17.86 8.66
C GLY A 119 5.76 17.12 9.98
N SER A 120 4.83 16.28 10.45
CA SER A 120 4.94 15.57 11.72
C SER A 120 4.98 14.06 11.52
N ARG A 121 5.99 13.42 12.11
CA ARG A 121 6.14 11.96 12.17
C ARG A 121 4.85 11.23 12.58
N SER A 122 4.19 11.66 13.66
CA SER A 122 2.98 10.98 14.15
C SER A 122 1.82 11.04 13.17
N LEU A 123 1.71 12.12 12.38
CA LEU A 123 0.70 12.24 11.33
C LEU A 123 1.08 11.41 10.10
N ILE A 124 2.35 11.44 9.70
CA ILE A 124 2.87 10.60 8.61
C ILE A 124 2.58 9.13 8.89
N MET A 125 2.89 8.65 10.11
CA MET A 125 2.65 7.26 10.49
C MET A 125 1.17 6.86 10.42
N GLN A 126 0.27 7.71 10.90
CA GLN A 126 -1.17 7.47 10.81
C GLN A 126 -1.65 7.44 9.35
N LEU A 127 -1.22 8.40 8.53
CA LEU A 127 -1.61 8.49 7.11
C LEU A 127 -0.99 7.38 6.26
N LEU A 128 0.20 6.90 6.61
CA LEU A 128 0.83 5.73 6.01
C LEU A 128 -0.01 4.47 6.26
N ASN A 129 -0.48 4.27 7.49
CA ASN A 129 -1.36 3.15 7.84
C ASN A 129 -2.77 3.28 7.23
N LEU A 130 -3.22 4.51 6.94
CA LEU A 130 -4.48 4.77 6.24
C LEU A 130 -4.36 4.75 4.71
N ASN A 131 -3.15 4.53 4.15
CA ASN A 131 -2.87 4.60 2.72
C ASN A 131 -3.26 5.94 2.06
N LEU A 132 -3.12 7.06 2.80
CA LEU A 132 -3.53 8.39 2.36
C LEU A 132 -2.38 9.30 1.90
N ILE A 133 -1.12 8.84 2.00
CA ILE A 133 0.05 9.58 1.48
C ILE A 133 0.17 9.33 -0.02
N ASP A 134 0.29 10.39 -0.82
CA ASP A 134 0.49 10.29 -2.27
C ASP A 134 1.99 10.33 -2.62
N ASP A 135 2.77 11.20 -1.96
CA ASP A 135 4.21 11.37 -2.21
C ASP A 135 4.99 11.50 -0.88
N PHE A 136 6.23 11.05 -0.87
CA PHE A 136 7.22 11.27 0.20
C PHE A 136 8.36 12.13 -0.32
N GLN A 137 8.82 13.04 0.52
CA GLN A 137 10.04 13.82 0.38
C GLN A 137 10.88 13.59 1.63
N LEU A 138 11.80 12.61 1.56
CA LEU A 138 12.64 12.19 2.69
C LEU A 138 14.04 12.76 2.54
N CYS A 139 14.35 13.81 3.29
CA CYS A 139 15.68 14.41 3.31
C CYS A 139 16.57 13.68 4.31
N ILE A 140 17.55 12.94 3.80
CA ILE A 140 18.47 12.13 4.61
C ILE A 140 19.76 12.91 4.81
N TYR A 141 20.06 13.25 6.06
CA TYR A 141 21.32 13.88 6.44
C TYR A 141 22.44 12.84 6.60
N PRO A 142 23.69 13.17 6.25
CA PRO A 142 24.85 12.29 6.42
C PRO A 142 25.32 12.26 7.89
N VAL A 143 24.40 11.99 8.80
CA VAL A 143 24.61 11.94 10.26
C VAL A 143 24.11 10.59 10.76
N ILE A 144 24.80 9.98 11.72
CA ILE A 144 24.32 8.81 12.47
C ILE A 144 24.01 9.30 13.88
N ALA A 145 22.73 9.35 14.26
CA ALA A 145 22.31 9.88 15.56
C ALA A 145 22.55 8.87 16.71
N GLY A 146 22.44 7.57 16.42
CA GLY A 146 22.62 6.47 17.38
C GLY A 146 21.50 6.35 18.43
N LYS A 147 20.72 7.41 18.67
CA LYS A 147 19.56 7.44 19.57
C LYS A 147 18.48 8.38 19.02
N GLY A 148 17.22 8.05 19.28
CA GLY A 148 16.06 8.85 18.90
C GLY A 148 14.94 7.99 18.35
N LEU A 149 13.90 8.63 17.81
CA LEU A 149 12.74 7.94 17.26
C LEU A 149 12.96 7.60 15.78
N SER A 150 12.93 6.32 15.41
CA SER A 150 12.99 5.90 14.00
C SER A 150 11.78 6.40 13.22
N LEU A 151 11.93 7.08 12.08
CA LEU A 151 10.83 7.66 11.28
C LEU A 151 9.71 6.67 10.95
N PHE A 152 10.03 5.39 10.77
CA PHE A 152 9.06 4.32 10.52
C PHE A 152 9.14 3.28 11.64
N GLU A 153 8.08 3.19 12.45
CA GLU A 153 7.93 2.19 13.52
C GLU A 153 6.48 1.66 13.53
N ASN A 154 6.21 0.47 14.08
CA ASN A 154 4.84 -0.04 14.19
C ASN A 154 4.07 -0.04 12.85
N ILE A 155 4.77 -0.43 11.78
CA ILE A 155 4.20 -0.55 10.45
C ILE A 155 3.38 -1.84 10.39
N ASN A 156 2.05 -1.73 10.25
CA ASN A 156 1.15 -2.89 10.27
C ASN A 156 1.40 -3.85 9.10
N GLU A 157 1.83 -3.32 7.95
CA GLU A 157 1.95 -4.04 6.70
C GLU A 157 3.13 -3.51 5.89
N ARG A 158 3.88 -4.39 5.22
CA ARG A 158 5.00 -3.99 4.35
C ARG A 158 4.51 -2.99 3.29
N ARG A 159 5.19 -1.85 3.19
CA ARG A 159 4.92 -0.81 2.18
C ARG A 159 6.06 -0.79 1.16
N ILE A 160 5.71 -0.93 -0.12
CA ILE A 160 6.67 -0.82 -1.22
C ILE A 160 6.56 0.58 -1.78
N LEU A 161 7.69 1.28 -1.90
CA LEU A 161 7.77 2.61 -2.48
C LEU A 161 8.42 2.53 -3.86
N LYS A 162 8.05 3.47 -4.75
CA LYS A 162 8.69 3.69 -6.03
C LYS A 162 9.53 4.96 -5.94
N LEU A 163 10.83 4.85 -6.21
CA LEU A 163 11.70 6.03 -6.36
C LEU A 163 11.25 6.82 -7.59
N ILE A 164 10.99 8.11 -7.38
CA ILE A 164 10.58 9.05 -8.44
C ILE A 164 11.77 9.92 -8.86
N ARG A 165 12.52 10.43 -7.89
CA ARG A 165 13.67 11.32 -8.13
C ARG A 165 14.59 11.33 -6.91
N ILE A 166 15.85 11.68 -7.13
CA ILE A 166 16.80 12.04 -6.08
C ILE A 166 17.27 13.48 -6.32
N LYS A 167 17.44 14.25 -5.25
CA LYS A 167 18.15 15.54 -5.26
C LYS A 167 19.26 15.49 -4.22
N THR A 168 20.47 15.84 -4.61
CA THR A 168 21.62 15.95 -3.71
C THR A 168 21.84 17.41 -3.32
N PHE A 169 22.37 17.64 -2.13
CA PHE A 169 22.77 18.96 -1.62
C PHE A 169 24.28 19.00 -1.36
N ASN A 170 24.84 20.21 -1.30
CA ASN A 170 26.27 20.43 -1.08
C ASN A 170 26.73 19.96 0.31
N SER A 171 25.86 20.01 1.32
CA SER A 171 26.05 19.41 2.64
C SER A 171 26.20 17.87 2.65
N GLY A 172 26.02 17.21 1.50
CA GLY A 172 25.98 15.74 1.41
C GLY A 172 24.62 15.14 1.78
N ALA A 173 23.63 15.96 2.15
CA ALA A 173 22.27 15.49 2.32
C ALA A 173 21.67 15.02 0.98
N VAL A 174 20.82 14.00 1.03
CA VAL A 174 20.16 13.43 -0.13
C VAL A 174 18.65 13.39 0.11
N LEU A 175 17.91 14.11 -0.73
CA LEU A 175 16.47 14.12 -0.72
C LEU A 175 15.91 13.12 -1.73
N HIS A 176 15.23 12.12 -1.20
CA HIS A 176 14.53 11.13 -1.99
C HIS A 176 13.06 11.50 -2.17
N TYR A 177 12.61 11.46 -3.41
CA TYR A 177 11.21 11.56 -3.77
C TYR A 177 10.68 10.16 -4.02
N TYR A 178 9.76 9.70 -3.19
CA TYR A 178 9.08 8.43 -3.38
C TYR A 178 7.58 8.65 -3.57
N ALA A 179 6.93 7.74 -4.26
CA ALA A 179 5.48 7.54 -4.15
C ALA A 179 5.24 6.14 -3.59
N PRO A 180 4.14 5.89 -2.84
CA PRO A 180 3.72 4.52 -2.62
C PRO A 180 3.63 3.83 -3.99
N LYS A 181 4.28 2.67 -4.10
CA LYS A 181 4.01 1.79 -5.24
C LYS A 181 2.59 1.31 -4.98
N LYS A 182 1.63 1.91 -5.67
CA LYS A 182 0.34 1.27 -5.89
C LYS A 182 0.69 -0.05 -6.56
N LEU A 183 0.73 -1.12 -5.76
CA LEU A 183 0.54 -2.44 -6.32
C LEU A 183 -0.75 -2.27 -7.09
N ALA A 184 -0.69 -2.42 -8.40
CA ALA A 184 -1.85 -2.10 -9.23
C ALA A 184 -3.07 -2.82 -8.64
N ASN A 185 -4.27 -2.36 -8.99
CA ASN A 185 -5.47 -3.19 -9.00
C ASN A 185 -5.32 -4.46 -9.89
N SER A 186 -4.10 -4.99 -10.05
CA SER A 186 -3.80 -6.29 -10.60
C SER A 186 -4.28 -7.32 -9.59
N ASN A 187 -5.47 -7.82 -9.89
CA ASN A 187 -5.91 -9.16 -9.52
C ASN A 187 -4.72 -10.13 -9.52
N TYR A 188 -4.72 -11.09 -8.59
CA TYR A 188 -3.74 -12.17 -8.62
C TYR A 188 -3.76 -12.83 -9.99
N HIS A 189 -2.58 -13.03 -10.56
CA HIS A 189 -2.40 -13.54 -11.90
C HIS A 189 -1.21 -14.48 -11.93
N SER A 190 -1.39 -15.65 -12.55
CA SER A 190 -0.35 -16.65 -12.74
C SER A 190 -0.43 -17.24 -14.13
N ILE A 191 0.72 -17.39 -14.78
CA ILE A 191 0.86 -18.06 -16.08
C ILE A 191 1.87 -19.18 -15.88
N PHE A 192 1.49 -20.38 -16.29
CA PHE A 192 2.38 -21.53 -16.28
C PHE A 192 2.07 -22.44 -17.47
N PHE A 193 3.02 -23.32 -17.78
CA PHE A 193 2.96 -24.24 -18.90
C PHE A 193 3.04 -25.66 -18.38
N VAL A 194 2.31 -26.56 -19.02
CA VAL A 194 2.28 -27.98 -18.67
C VAL A 194 2.49 -28.84 -19.91
N ASN A 195 3.23 -29.93 -19.77
CA ASN A 195 3.37 -30.93 -20.82
C ASN A 195 2.22 -31.94 -20.77
N SER A 196 1.04 -31.51 -21.23
CA SER A 196 -0.19 -32.32 -21.27
C SER A 196 -1.08 -31.89 -22.43
N SER A 197 -2.16 -32.63 -22.71
CA SER A 197 -3.13 -32.22 -23.73
C SER A 197 -4.11 -31.18 -23.18
N ILE A 198 -4.59 -30.24 -24.01
CA ILE A 198 -5.52 -29.19 -23.57
C ILE A 198 -6.82 -29.77 -22.99
N ASN A 199 -7.27 -30.91 -23.53
CA ASN A 199 -8.42 -31.66 -23.02
C ASN A 199 -8.14 -32.28 -21.63
N THR A 200 -6.94 -32.80 -21.40
CA THR A 200 -6.53 -33.27 -20.06
C THR A 200 -6.53 -32.11 -19.06
N VAL A 201 -5.99 -30.95 -19.46
CA VAL A 201 -5.99 -29.74 -18.63
C VAL A 201 -7.41 -29.29 -18.30
N TYR A 202 -8.28 -29.20 -19.30
CA TYR A 202 -9.67 -28.79 -19.13
C TYR A 202 -10.42 -29.72 -18.16
N LYS A 203 -10.26 -31.04 -18.30
CA LYS A 203 -10.84 -32.02 -17.37
C LYS A 203 -10.24 -31.90 -15.98
N ALA A 204 -8.94 -31.65 -15.84
CA ALA A 204 -8.33 -31.51 -14.52
C ALA A 204 -8.90 -30.33 -13.71
N ILE A 205 -9.18 -29.21 -14.39
CA ILE A 205 -9.75 -28.03 -13.73
C ILE A 205 -11.27 -28.11 -13.55
N THR A 206 -12.00 -28.95 -14.28
CA THR A 206 -13.48 -29.06 -14.17
C THR A 206 -13.98 -30.31 -13.44
N GLU A 207 -13.26 -31.42 -13.54
CA GLU A 207 -13.68 -32.76 -13.06
C GLU A 207 -12.73 -33.30 -11.99
N SER A 208 -11.44 -32.98 -12.04
CA SER A 208 -10.42 -33.54 -11.14
C SER A 208 -9.88 -32.55 -10.10
N ILE A 209 -10.68 -31.55 -9.72
CA ILE A 209 -10.32 -30.56 -8.67
C ILE A 209 -9.79 -31.23 -7.38
N PRO A 210 -10.37 -32.34 -6.89
CA PRO A 210 -9.88 -33.00 -5.67
C PRO A 210 -8.47 -33.56 -5.77
N GLU A 211 -7.95 -33.76 -6.98
CA GLU A 211 -6.64 -34.35 -7.22
C GLU A 211 -5.49 -33.36 -7.09
N TRP A 212 -5.77 -32.05 -7.15
CA TRP A 212 -4.73 -31.03 -7.08
C TRP A 212 -5.01 -29.89 -6.08
N TRP A 213 -6.27 -29.59 -5.77
CA TRP A 213 -6.62 -28.48 -4.88
C TRP A 213 -6.86 -28.93 -3.43
N THR A 214 -7.91 -29.70 -3.17
CA THR A 214 -8.22 -30.26 -1.85
C THR A 214 -9.07 -31.53 -1.96
N LYS A 215 -8.75 -32.53 -1.14
CA LYS A 215 -9.55 -33.76 -1.06
C LYS A 215 -10.92 -33.55 -0.41
N ASP A 216 -11.09 -32.48 0.37
CA ASP A 216 -12.40 -32.08 0.90
C ASP A 216 -13.12 -31.19 -0.12
N PHE A 217 -13.82 -31.86 -1.02
CA PHE A 217 -14.57 -31.27 -2.14
C PHE A 217 -15.99 -31.81 -2.16
N SER A 218 -16.96 -30.96 -2.44
CA SER A 218 -18.37 -31.35 -2.62
C SER A 218 -19.03 -30.54 -3.74
N GLY A 219 -19.94 -31.16 -4.51
CA GLY A 219 -20.63 -30.51 -5.62
C GLY A 219 -19.98 -30.85 -6.97
N THR A 220 -20.14 -29.98 -7.97
CA THR A 220 -19.52 -30.18 -9.30
C THR A 220 -19.11 -28.87 -9.97
N ALA A 221 -18.02 -28.92 -10.71
CA ALA A 221 -17.46 -27.78 -11.46
C ALA A 221 -17.55 -27.95 -13.00
N ASN A 222 -18.05 -29.08 -13.51
CA ASN A 222 -18.15 -29.35 -14.95
C ASN A 222 -19.54 -29.06 -15.55
N ILE A 223 -20.47 -28.50 -14.77
CA ILE A 223 -21.82 -28.14 -15.21
C ILE A 223 -22.01 -26.63 -15.03
N LEU A 224 -22.45 -25.95 -16.08
CA LEU A 224 -22.74 -24.51 -16.02
C LEU A 224 -23.84 -24.22 -14.98
N LYS A 225 -23.66 -23.16 -14.19
CA LYS A 225 -24.50 -22.75 -13.04
C LYS A 225 -24.46 -23.69 -11.84
N ALA A 226 -23.78 -24.83 -11.91
CA ALA A 226 -23.60 -25.69 -10.75
C ALA A 226 -22.69 -25.03 -9.70
N GLU A 227 -22.76 -25.57 -8.50
CA GLU A 227 -22.00 -25.10 -7.35
C GLU A 227 -21.10 -26.21 -6.83
N PHE A 228 -19.92 -25.83 -6.37
CA PHE A 228 -19.01 -26.71 -5.66
C PHE A 228 -18.37 -25.98 -4.49
N THR A 229 -17.93 -26.73 -3.50
CA THR A 229 -17.25 -26.21 -2.32
C THR A 229 -15.94 -26.94 -2.11
N VAL A 230 -14.88 -26.16 -1.88
CA VAL A 230 -13.54 -26.62 -1.47
C VAL A 230 -13.30 -26.23 -0.02
N ARG A 231 -12.73 -27.13 0.78
CA ARG A 231 -12.45 -26.88 2.21
C ARG A 231 -10.98 -27.14 2.58
N PHE A 232 -10.53 -26.40 3.58
CA PHE A 232 -9.19 -26.43 4.16
C PHE A 232 -9.33 -26.36 5.69
N GLY A 233 -9.75 -27.48 6.30
CA GLY A 233 -10.22 -27.49 7.68
C GLY A 233 -11.51 -26.66 7.82
N THR A 234 -11.49 -25.66 8.71
CA THR A 234 -12.64 -24.76 8.93
C THR A 234 -12.82 -23.71 7.81
N THR A 235 -11.77 -23.44 7.02
CA THR A 235 -11.83 -22.50 5.90
C THR A 235 -12.51 -23.15 4.70
N PHE A 236 -13.45 -22.45 4.05
CA PHE A 236 -14.11 -22.94 2.83
C PHE A 236 -14.34 -21.86 1.79
N LYS A 237 -14.53 -22.30 0.53
CA LYS A 237 -14.96 -21.48 -0.60
C LYS A 237 -16.05 -22.22 -1.37
N THR A 238 -17.22 -21.63 -1.47
CA THR A 238 -18.29 -22.11 -2.35
C THR A 238 -18.29 -21.29 -3.62
N MET A 239 -18.17 -21.98 -4.75
CA MET A 239 -18.02 -21.44 -6.08
C MET A 239 -19.24 -21.78 -6.92
N LYS A 240 -19.64 -20.84 -7.78
CA LYS A 240 -20.61 -21.06 -8.84
C LYS A 240 -19.92 -21.02 -10.19
N VAL A 241 -20.17 -22.03 -11.03
CA VAL A 241 -19.67 -22.06 -12.40
C VAL A 241 -20.48 -21.10 -13.26
N ILE A 242 -19.86 -20.07 -13.80
CA ILE A 242 -20.55 -19.05 -14.60
C ILE A 242 -20.21 -19.09 -16.09
N GLU A 243 -19.13 -19.76 -16.46
CA GLU A 243 -18.72 -19.92 -17.87
C GLU A 243 -17.90 -21.21 -18.03
N LEU A 244 -18.17 -21.95 -19.09
CA LEU A 244 -17.45 -23.14 -19.52
C LEU A 244 -17.36 -23.12 -21.05
N ILE A 245 -16.15 -22.91 -21.57
CA ILE A 245 -15.82 -23.05 -22.99
C ILE A 245 -14.84 -24.22 -23.09
N PRO A 246 -15.27 -25.38 -23.61
CA PRO A 246 -14.43 -26.58 -23.68
C PRO A 246 -13.05 -26.30 -24.26
N ASN A 247 -12.01 -26.73 -23.55
CA ASN A 247 -10.60 -26.57 -23.93
C ASN A 247 -10.12 -25.12 -24.10
N GLU A 248 -10.88 -24.12 -23.65
CA GLU A 248 -10.52 -22.70 -23.83
C GLU A 248 -10.62 -21.92 -22.52
N LYS A 249 -11.74 -22.05 -21.79
CA LYS A 249 -12.01 -21.17 -20.64
C LYS A 249 -12.90 -21.81 -19.59
N VAL A 250 -12.59 -21.54 -18.33
CA VAL A 250 -13.43 -21.88 -17.17
C VAL A 250 -13.51 -20.68 -16.24
N VAL A 251 -14.72 -20.34 -15.78
CA VAL A 251 -14.93 -19.21 -14.87
C VAL A 251 -15.79 -19.60 -13.67
N TRP A 252 -15.27 -19.29 -12.48
CA TRP A 252 -15.94 -19.48 -11.20
C TRP A 252 -16.15 -18.14 -10.49
N VAL A 253 -17.29 -17.98 -9.83
CA VAL A 253 -17.54 -16.87 -8.91
C VAL A 253 -17.70 -17.43 -7.50
N CYS A 254 -17.00 -16.85 -6.53
CA CYS A 254 -17.14 -17.23 -5.13
C CYS A 254 -18.42 -16.61 -4.56
N ILE A 255 -19.41 -17.45 -4.26
CA ILE A 255 -20.73 -17.02 -3.79
C ILE A 255 -20.82 -17.03 -2.26
N ASP A 256 -20.02 -17.88 -1.60
CA ASP A 256 -19.90 -17.90 -0.15
C ASP A 256 -18.51 -18.37 0.30
N THR A 257 -18.09 -17.90 1.47
CA THR A 257 -16.79 -18.22 2.02
C THR A 257 -16.68 -17.95 3.51
N LEU A 258 -15.84 -18.76 4.15
CA LEU A 258 -15.17 -18.43 5.40
C LEU A 258 -13.65 -18.55 5.20
N ILE A 259 -12.91 -17.53 5.60
CA ILE A 259 -11.44 -17.56 5.75
C ILE A 259 -11.16 -17.51 7.24
N ASP A 260 -10.89 -18.67 7.84
CA ASP A 260 -10.77 -18.80 9.28
C ASP A 260 -9.33 -18.57 9.75
N ILE A 261 -8.93 -17.31 9.69
CA ILE A 261 -7.65 -16.81 10.17
C ILE A 261 -7.93 -15.85 11.32
N PRO A 262 -7.35 -16.06 12.52
CA PRO A 262 -7.64 -15.22 13.69
C PRO A 262 -7.41 -13.72 13.47
N GLU A 263 -6.37 -13.38 12.71
CA GLU A 263 -5.95 -11.99 12.45
C GLU A 263 -6.84 -11.28 11.42
N LEU A 264 -7.70 -12.02 10.71
CA LEU A 264 -8.48 -11.48 9.61
C LEU A 264 -9.82 -10.90 10.09
N LYS A 265 -9.95 -9.56 10.00
CA LYS A 265 -11.19 -8.85 10.38
C LYS A 265 -12.36 -9.20 9.46
N ASN A 266 -12.13 -9.23 8.15
CA ASN A 266 -13.14 -9.62 7.18
C ASN A 266 -12.91 -11.07 6.72
N LYS A 267 -13.56 -12.02 7.38
CA LYS A 267 -13.45 -13.44 7.01
C LYS A 267 -14.14 -13.81 5.69
N LYS A 268 -14.78 -12.85 5.01
CA LYS A 268 -15.53 -13.05 3.76
C LYS A 268 -14.89 -12.38 2.54
N GLU A 269 -13.58 -12.09 2.57
CA GLU A 269 -12.89 -11.35 1.50
C GLU A 269 -12.96 -12.00 0.11
N TRP A 270 -13.14 -13.31 0.01
CA TRP A 270 -13.36 -13.97 -1.30
C TRP A 270 -14.79 -13.82 -1.83
N LYS A 271 -15.76 -13.35 -1.03
CA LYS A 271 -17.16 -13.29 -1.51
C LYS A 271 -17.26 -12.29 -2.68
N ASN A 272 -17.91 -12.72 -3.76
CA ASN A 272 -18.05 -12.01 -5.03
C ASN A 272 -16.76 -11.85 -5.85
N THR A 273 -15.65 -12.49 -5.47
CA THR A 273 -14.47 -12.59 -6.33
C THR A 273 -14.71 -13.60 -7.45
N LYS A 274 -13.89 -13.52 -8.51
CA LYS A 274 -14.01 -14.38 -9.70
C LYS A 274 -12.67 -14.99 -10.07
N ILE A 275 -12.65 -16.28 -10.35
CA ILE A 275 -11.48 -17.01 -10.85
C ILE A 275 -11.73 -17.32 -12.32
N VAL A 276 -10.80 -16.92 -13.17
CA VAL A 276 -10.80 -17.20 -14.61
C VAL A 276 -9.57 -18.04 -14.92
N LEU A 277 -9.77 -19.15 -15.60
CA LEU A 277 -8.73 -20.02 -16.14
C LEU A 277 -8.85 -20.00 -17.67
N ASP A 278 -7.91 -19.34 -18.33
CA ASP A 278 -7.79 -19.35 -19.80
C ASP A 278 -6.74 -20.39 -20.22
N LEU A 279 -7.07 -21.17 -21.25
CA LEU A 279 -6.25 -22.25 -21.80
C LEU A 279 -5.89 -21.92 -23.25
N SER A 280 -4.64 -22.15 -23.62
CA SER A 280 -4.22 -22.07 -25.02
C SER A 280 -3.14 -23.12 -25.33
N GLU A 281 -3.19 -23.69 -26.53
CA GLU A 281 -2.11 -24.56 -27.03
C GLU A 281 -0.92 -23.71 -27.48
N GLU A 282 0.28 -24.10 -27.07
CA GLU A 282 1.54 -23.40 -27.40
C GLU A 282 2.60 -24.43 -27.81
N LYS A 283 2.76 -24.63 -29.13
CA LYS A 283 3.70 -25.58 -29.76
C LYS A 283 3.62 -27.02 -29.23
N SER A 284 4.24 -27.30 -28.08
CA SER A 284 4.34 -28.61 -27.44
C SER A 284 3.73 -28.69 -26.04
N ASN A 285 3.25 -27.57 -25.50
CA ASN A 285 2.70 -27.47 -24.14
C ASN A 285 1.35 -26.75 -24.16
N VAL A 286 0.61 -26.85 -23.05
CA VAL A 286 -0.58 -26.03 -22.82
C VAL A 286 -0.22 -24.90 -21.87
N LYS A 287 -0.55 -23.67 -22.25
CA LYS A 287 -0.47 -22.51 -21.38
C LYS A 287 -1.76 -22.39 -20.58
N ILE A 288 -1.62 -22.24 -19.27
CA ILE A 288 -2.72 -21.99 -18.35
C ILE A 288 -2.51 -20.60 -17.76
N THR A 289 -3.51 -19.74 -17.90
CA THR A 289 -3.53 -18.40 -17.31
C THR A 289 -4.63 -18.34 -16.27
N LEU A 290 -4.25 -18.27 -14.99
CA LEU A 290 -5.19 -18.06 -13.89
C LEU A 290 -5.22 -16.59 -13.51
N THR A 291 -6.41 -15.99 -13.54
CA THR A 291 -6.65 -14.66 -12.96
C THR A 291 -7.73 -14.73 -11.89
N HIS A 292 -7.41 -14.27 -10.68
CA HIS A 292 -8.36 -14.18 -9.59
C HIS A 292 -8.77 -12.72 -9.35
N PHE A 293 -9.83 -12.31 -10.03
CA PHE A 293 -10.45 -11.00 -9.93
C PHE A 293 -10.99 -10.72 -8.52
N GLY A 294 -10.52 -9.63 -7.91
CA GLY A 294 -10.86 -9.25 -6.54
C GLY A 294 -9.87 -9.75 -5.48
N LEU A 295 -8.97 -10.67 -5.82
CA LEU A 295 -7.82 -10.99 -4.97
C LEU A 295 -6.68 -10.01 -5.29
N THR A 296 -6.67 -8.85 -4.64
CA THR A 296 -5.67 -7.80 -4.84
C THR A 296 -4.78 -7.65 -3.61
N PRO A 297 -3.59 -7.03 -3.72
CA PRO A 297 -2.75 -6.77 -2.55
C PRO A 297 -3.37 -5.89 -1.46
N GLU A 298 -4.55 -5.31 -1.71
CA GLU A 298 -5.30 -4.50 -0.76
C GLU A 298 -6.20 -5.33 0.16
N VAL A 299 -6.54 -6.57 -0.19
CA VAL A 299 -7.31 -7.46 0.71
C VAL A 299 -6.38 -8.11 1.73
N ALA A 300 -6.81 -8.21 2.99
CA ALA A 300 -5.93 -8.64 4.07
C ALA A 300 -5.49 -10.11 3.94
N CYS A 301 -6.30 -10.96 3.30
CA CYS A 301 -5.96 -12.35 3.03
C CYS A 301 -5.01 -12.52 1.82
N TYR A 302 -4.57 -11.45 1.16
CA TYR A 302 -3.87 -11.56 -0.13
C TYR A 302 -2.62 -12.45 -0.06
N GLN A 303 -1.73 -12.22 0.92
CA GLN A 303 -0.46 -12.95 0.97
C GLN A 303 -0.66 -14.45 1.19
N ILE A 304 -1.52 -14.84 2.13
CA ILE A 304 -1.79 -16.24 2.40
C ILE A 304 -2.53 -16.91 1.24
N CYS A 305 -3.46 -16.20 0.59
CA CYS A 305 -4.17 -16.71 -0.58
C CYS A 305 -3.28 -16.82 -1.81
N LYS A 306 -2.35 -15.87 -2.01
CA LYS A 306 -1.32 -15.92 -3.05
C LYS A 306 -0.44 -17.16 -2.86
N MET A 307 0.08 -17.37 -1.65
CA MET A 307 0.90 -18.55 -1.34
C MET A 307 0.12 -19.86 -1.54
N GLY A 308 -1.16 -19.87 -1.15
CA GLY A 308 -2.05 -20.99 -1.43
C GLY A 308 -2.18 -21.28 -2.93
N TRP A 309 -2.44 -20.25 -3.74
CA TRP A 309 -2.47 -20.41 -5.20
C TRP A 309 -1.14 -20.92 -5.76
N GLU A 310 -0.01 -20.37 -5.34
CA GLU A 310 1.31 -20.84 -5.79
C GLU A 310 1.51 -22.34 -5.52
N SER A 311 1.16 -22.80 -4.32
CA SER A 311 1.27 -24.22 -3.95
C SER A 311 0.31 -25.13 -4.73
N PHE A 312 -0.97 -24.73 -4.88
CA PHE A 312 -1.95 -25.56 -5.57
C PHE A 312 -1.80 -25.56 -7.10
N LEU A 313 -1.24 -24.49 -7.69
CA LEU A 313 -0.89 -24.50 -9.12
C LEU A 313 0.34 -25.37 -9.41
N GLU A 314 1.30 -25.44 -8.49
CA GLU A 314 2.37 -26.44 -8.56
C GLU A 314 1.80 -27.87 -8.44
N SER A 315 0.84 -28.09 -7.53
CA SER A 315 0.12 -29.36 -7.39
C SER A 315 -0.63 -29.76 -8.66
N LEU A 316 -1.31 -28.80 -9.32
CA LEU A 316 -1.98 -29.01 -10.60
C LEU A 316 -0.99 -29.38 -11.70
N THR A 317 0.16 -28.69 -11.75
CA THR A 317 1.24 -29.02 -12.70
C THR A 317 1.71 -30.47 -12.52
N LYS A 318 2.02 -30.87 -11.28
CA LYS A 318 2.41 -32.26 -10.96
C LYS A 318 1.33 -33.26 -11.33
N PHE A 319 0.07 -32.97 -11.03
CA PHE A 319 -1.05 -33.84 -11.41
C PHE A 319 -1.13 -34.03 -12.92
N LEU A 320 -1.00 -32.97 -13.71
CA LEU A 320 -1.11 -33.01 -15.17
C LEU A 320 0.05 -33.73 -15.86
N GLU A 321 1.24 -33.70 -15.27
CA GLU A 321 2.45 -34.28 -15.88
C GLU A 321 2.75 -35.70 -15.36
N THR A 322 2.31 -36.04 -14.15
CA THR A 322 2.66 -37.32 -13.50
C THR A 322 1.46 -38.16 -13.08
N GLY A 323 0.24 -37.61 -13.20
CA GLY A 323 -0.99 -38.23 -12.70
C GLY A 323 -1.18 -38.11 -11.19
N LYS A 324 -0.28 -37.44 -10.46
CA LYS A 324 -0.35 -37.32 -8.99
C LYS A 324 -0.05 -35.89 -8.52
N GLY A 325 -1.09 -35.22 -7.99
CA GLY A 325 -0.96 -33.91 -7.34
C GLY A 325 -0.63 -34.01 -5.85
N THR A 326 -0.51 -32.85 -5.22
CA THR A 326 -0.36 -32.66 -3.76
C THR A 326 -1.49 -31.78 -3.21
N PRO A 327 -2.76 -32.22 -3.30
CA PRO A 327 -3.90 -31.46 -2.77
C PRO A 327 -3.85 -31.41 -1.25
N PHE A 328 -4.53 -30.41 -0.68
CA PHE A 328 -4.75 -30.39 0.77
C PHE A 328 -5.52 -31.65 1.21
N LYS A 329 -5.13 -32.19 2.36
CA LYS A 329 -5.79 -33.33 3.01
C LYS A 329 -6.19 -32.87 4.42
N PRO A 330 -7.48 -32.94 4.79
CA PRO A 330 -7.97 -32.52 6.09
C PRO A 330 -7.41 -33.33 7.26
#